data_AF-A0A834WRR0-F1
#
_entry.id   AF-A0A834WRR0-F1
#
_cell.length_a   1.000
_cell.length_b   1.000
_cell.length_c   1.000
_cell.angle_alpha   90.00
_cell.angle_beta   90.00
_cell.angle_gamma   90.00
#
_symmetry.space_group_name_H-M   'P 1'
#
loop_
_entity.id
_entity.type
_entity.pdbx_description
1 polymer ?
#
loop_
_entity_poly.entity_id
_entity_poly.type
_entity_poly.pdbx_seq_one_letter_code
_entity_poly.pdbx_strand_id
1 'polypeptide(L)'
;MTEVASSVVHEVLGRRVQDVDQPIIDYIINVLADEDFDFGVDGEGVFEFLGELLVGAGCVDDFSECRAACSKLSEKFGKHGLVKAKPTVRSLAVPFRMNDGMDDGEAPKKKPEPTDGPLLTERDRAKLERRKRKEERQREAQYQMHLAEMQAAREGMPVVSVQHDNSGGPAVKDIHMENFNISVGGRDLIVDGSITLSFGRHYGLVGRNGTGKTTFLRHMAMHAIDGIPNNCQILHVEQEVVGDDITALQCVLNSDIERTHLLEEEARLLALQRDLETGDEIGRSNGNLNGAVDKDGISQRLEQIYKRLELIDADSAESRAASILAGEMGNGIGSGGKSKALSFTGLSFSSEMQKRATKTFSGGWRMRIALARALFIEPDLLLLDEPTNHLDLHAVLWLEAYLVKWPKTFIVVSHAREFLNTVVTDIIHLQGQKLTTYKGNYDTFEKTREEQLKNQQKAVEANERARAHMQTFIDKFRYNAKRASLVQSRIKALDRMGHVDQIINDPDYKFEFPTPDDRPGAPIISFR
;
A
#
# COMPACT_ATOMS: atom_id res chain seq x y z
N MET A 1 17.58 26.05 42.58
CA MET A 1 16.34 26.56 41.96
C MET A 1 15.11 26.24 42.81
N THR A 2 15.00 25.01 43.33
CA THR A 2 13.91 24.56 44.20
C THR A 2 13.72 25.40 45.48
N GLU A 3 14.79 25.85 46.15
CA GLU A 3 14.67 26.74 47.33
C GLU A 3 14.07 28.12 46.98
N VAL A 4 14.44 28.67 45.83
CA VAL A 4 13.91 29.96 45.33
C VAL A 4 12.47 29.80 44.88
N ALA A 5 12.16 28.70 44.16
CA ALA A 5 10.80 28.36 43.76
C ALA A 5 9.87 28.15 44.97
N SER A 6 10.34 27.46 46.01
CA SER A 6 9.62 27.29 47.28
C SER A 6 9.30 28.64 47.92
N SER A 7 10.30 29.53 48.05
CA SER A 7 10.09 30.87 48.60
C SER A 7 9.04 31.67 47.82
N VAL A 8 9.07 31.62 46.48
CA VAL A 8 8.12 32.36 45.64
C VAL A 8 6.71 31.79 45.75
N VAL A 9 6.55 30.47 45.76
CA VAL A 9 5.25 29.79 45.91
C VAL A 9 4.62 30.12 47.26
N HIS A 10 5.40 30.03 48.36
CA HIS A 10 4.91 30.40 49.70
C HIS A 10 4.55 31.88 49.82
N GLU A 11 5.27 32.76 49.12
CA GLU A 11 4.99 34.20 49.15
C GLU A 11 3.72 34.56 48.36
N VAL A 12 3.46 33.90 47.23
CA VAL A 12 2.29 34.21 46.37
C VAL A 12 1.01 33.57 46.91
N LEU A 13 1.07 32.33 47.40
CA LEU A 13 -0.10 31.62 47.95
C LEU A 13 -0.34 31.95 49.45
N GLY A 14 0.64 32.55 50.13
CA GLY A 14 0.47 33.15 51.46
C GLY A 14 0.16 32.15 52.58
N ARG A 15 -0.64 32.58 53.57
CA ARG A 15 -0.95 31.76 54.77
C ARG A 15 -1.76 30.50 54.46
N ARG A 16 -2.44 30.46 53.31
CA ARG A 16 -3.30 29.33 52.90
C ARG A 16 -2.51 28.07 52.58
N VAL A 17 -1.22 28.21 52.27
CA VAL A 17 -0.29 27.07 52.07
C VAL A 17 -0.10 26.24 53.34
N GLN A 18 -0.35 26.82 54.53
CA GLN A 18 -0.20 26.12 55.81
C GLN A 18 -1.35 25.15 56.09
N ASP A 19 -2.49 25.34 55.42
CA ASP A 19 -3.70 24.51 55.55
C ASP A 19 -3.78 23.42 54.47
N VAL A 20 -2.82 23.40 53.53
CA VAL A 20 -2.74 22.42 52.43
C VAL A 20 -1.69 21.35 52.74
N ASP A 21 -1.96 20.11 52.33
CA ASP A 21 -1.05 18.98 52.49
C ASP A 21 0.32 19.25 51.86
N GLN A 22 1.38 19.08 52.64
CA GLN A 22 2.78 19.30 52.22
C GLN A 22 3.16 18.61 50.88
N PRO A 23 2.74 17.35 50.60
CA PRO A 23 3.01 16.70 49.32
C PRO A 23 2.46 17.45 48.09
N ILE A 24 1.33 18.15 48.23
CA ILE A 24 0.72 18.93 47.14
C ILE A 24 1.55 20.18 46.87
N ILE A 25 2.05 20.81 47.93
CA ILE A 25 2.90 21.99 47.85
C ILE A 25 4.26 21.62 47.24
N ASP A 26 4.85 20.50 47.65
CA ASP A 26 6.09 19.98 47.06
C ASP A 26 5.92 19.67 45.56
N TYR A 27 4.77 19.12 45.17
CA TYR A 27 4.45 18.88 43.75
C TYR A 27 4.40 20.19 42.95
N ILE A 28 3.69 21.20 43.45
CA ILE A 28 3.58 22.53 42.81
C ILE A 28 4.96 23.17 42.66
N ILE A 29 5.79 23.12 43.71
CA ILE A 29 7.14 23.68 43.69
C ILE A 29 8.01 22.97 42.66
N ASN A 30 7.95 21.63 42.59
CA ASN A 30 8.76 20.87 41.65
C ASN A 30 8.37 21.11 40.20
N VAL A 31 7.07 21.23 39.91
CA VAL A 31 6.58 21.56 38.56
C VAL A 31 7.04 22.95 38.13
N LEU A 32 6.90 23.96 39.00
CA LEU A 32 7.31 25.33 38.69
C LEU A 32 8.82 25.55 38.73
N ALA A 33 9.57 24.63 39.33
CA ALA A 33 11.04 24.66 39.36
C ALA A 33 11.67 23.92 38.17
N ASP A 34 10.87 23.23 37.34
CA ASP A 34 11.34 22.58 36.13
C ASP A 34 11.80 23.64 35.10
N GLU A 35 13.02 23.49 34.57
CA GLU A 35 13.61 24.44 33.62
C GLU A 35 12.85 24.48 32.29
N ASP A 36 12.10 23.42 31.98
CA ASP A 36 11.34 23.26 30.74
C ASP A 36 9.86 23.65 30.90
N PHE A 37 9.42 24.09 32.09
CA PHE A 37 8.03 24.48 32.34
C PHE A 37 7.67 25.80 31.63
N ASP A 38 6.68 25.77 30.75
CA ASP A 38 6.18 26.96 30.05
C ASP A 38 5.12 27.69 30.89
N PHE A 39 5.49 28.88 31.39
CA PHE A 39 4.59 29.72 32.19
C PHE A 39 3.50 30.39 31.33
N GLY A 40 3.65 30.43 30.01
CA GLY A 40 2.75 31.11 29.09
C GLY A 40 2.73 32.64 29.26
N VAL A 41 1.95 33.33 28.43
CA VAL A 41 1.76 34.79 28.54
C VAL A 41 0.91 35.08 29.79
N ASP A 42 1.36 35.99 30.64
CA ASP A 42 0.68 36.40 31.88
C ASP A 42 0.28 35.24 32.83
N GLY A 43 0.99 34.11 32.78
CA GLY A 43 0.74 32.95 33.66
C GLY A 43 -0.33 31.98 33.18
N GLU A 44 -0.74 32.06 31.90
CA GLU A 44 -1.74 31.16 31.31
C GLU A 44 -1.32 29.68 31.35
N GLY A 45 -0.05 29.36 31.11
CA GLY A 45 0.47 27.99 31.19
C GLY A 45 0.44 27.42 32.62
N VAL A 46 0.68 28.27 33.62
CA VAL A 46 0.52 27.89 35.04
C VAL A 46 -0.95 27.59 35.36
N PHE A 47 -1.87 28.41 34.84
CA PHE A 47 -3.30 28.22 35.07
C PHE A 47 -3.84 26.95 34.39
N GLU A 48 -3.42 26.65 33.17
CA GLU A 48 -3.86 25.42 32.48
C GLU A 48 -3.35 24.15 33.17
N PHE A 49 -2.12 24.17 33.70
CA PHE A 49 -1.51 22.97 34.28
C PHE A 49 -1.81 22.79 35.77
N LEU A 50 -1.82 23.86 36.56
CA LEU A 50 -1.99 23.82 38.01
C LEU A 50 -3.31 24.41 38.49
N GLY A 51 -4.11 25.03 37.63
CA GLY A 51 -5.30 25.80 38.05
C GLY A 51 -6.35 24.97 38.76
N GLU A 52 -6.69 23.78 38.24
CA GLU A 52 -7.62 22.86 38.89
C GLU A 52 -7.08 22.35 40.23
N LEU A 53 -5.77 22.09 40.32
CA LEU A 53 -5.12 21.64 41.54
C LEU A 53 -5.10 22.72 42.61
N LEU A 54 -4.85 23.98 42.23
CA LEU A 54 -4.82 25.12 43.15
C LEU A 54 -6.20 25.41 43.74
N VAL A 55 -7.27 25.29 42.95
CA VAL A 55 -8.65 25.44 43.43
C VAL A 55 -9.07 24.22 44.26
N GLY A 56 -8.78 23.01 43.76
CA GLY A 56 -9.16 21.75 44.41
C GLY A 56 -8.46 21.49 45.74
N ALA A 57 -7.23 21.97 45.92
CA ALA A 57 -6.47 21.88 47.16
C ALA A 57 -6.79 23.00 48.16
N GLY A 58 -7.66 23.97 47.80
CA GLY A 58 -8.01 25.11 48.65
C GLY A 58 -6.93 26.20 48.74
N CYS A 59 -5.96 26.23 47.82
CA CYS A 59 -4.95 27.28 47.77
C CYS A 59 -5.57 28.64 47.35
N VAL A 60 -6.67 28.62 46.57
CA VAL A 60 -7.42 29.79 46.08
C VAL A 60 -8.92 29.46 46.07
N ASP A 61 -9.79 30.47 46.26
CA ASP A 61 -11.23 30.24 46.48
C ASP A 61 -12.01 30.00 45.17
N ASP A 62 -11.57 30.60 44.06
CA ASP A 62 -12.19 30.44 42.75
C ASP A 62 -11.20 30.52 41.58
N PHE A 63 -11.67 30.17 40.38
CA PHE A 63 -10.85 30.20 39.16
C PHE A 63 -10.44 31.63 38.72
N SER A 64 -11.11 32.67 39.21
CA SER A 64 -10.78 34.07 38.92
C SER A 64 -9.58 34.52 39.75
N GLU A 65 -9.58 34.22 41.05
CA GLU A 65 -8.46 34.39 41.97
C GLU A 65 -7.28 33.50 41.57
N CYS A 66 -7.55 32.27 41.10
CA CYS A 66 -6.54 31.37 40.57
C CYS A 66 -5.76 31.98 39.40
N ARG A 67 -6.43 32.59 38.41
CA ARG A 67 -5.75 33.27 37.29
C ARG A 67 -4.87 34.42 37.78
N ALA A 68 -5.34 35.20 38.76
CA ALA A 68 -4.56 36.28 39.34
C ALA A 68 -3.32 35.77 40.11
N ALA A 69 -3.45 34.64 40.81
CA ALA A 69 -2.33 33.97 41.49
C ALA A 69 -1.32 33.41 40.49
N CYS A 70 -1.77 32.77 39.41
CA CYS A 70 -0.93 32.23 38.34
C CYS A 70 -0.15 33.34 37.60
N SER A 71 -0.80 34.48 37.36
CA SER A 71 -0.14 35.66 36.78
C SER A 71 0.95 36.23 37.69
N LYS A 72 0.69 36.33 39.00
CA LYS A 72 1.69 36.75 39.99
C LYS A 72 2.84 35.77 40.13
N LEU A 73 2.57 34.46 40.04
CA LEU A 73 3.61 33.43 40.01
C LEU A 73 4.51 33.63 38.80
N SER A 74 3.95 33.75 37.60
CA SER A 74 4.71 34.01 36.37
C SER A 74 5.55 35.29 36.46
N GLU A 75 4.99 36.39 36.97
CA GLU A 75 5.71 37.66 37.13
C GLU A 75 6.90 37.53 38.10
N LYS A 76 6.72 36.85 39.24
CA LYS A 76 7.80 36.69 40.24
C LYS A 76 8.87 35.71 39.80
N PHE A 77 8.48 34.59 39.18
CA PHE A 77 9.44 33.66 38.59
C PHE A 77 10.23 34.35 37.46
N GLY A 78 9.58 35.20 36.66
CA GLY A 78 10.24 36.05 35.67
C GLY A 78 11.25 37.03 36.28
N LYS A 79 10.91 37.70 37.39
CA LYS A 79 11.82 38.61 38.12
C LYS A 79 13.04 37.90 38.71
N HIS A 80 12.90 36.64 39.10
CA HIS A 80 14.00 35.80 39.58
C HIS A 80 14.83 35.17 38.43
N GLY A 81 14.53 35.51 37.17
CA GLY A 81 15.26 35.01 36.00
C GLY A 81 14.97 33.56 35.66
N LEU A 82 13.85 33.02 36.17
CA LEU A 82 13.45 31.62 36.00
C LEU A 82 12.50 31.41 34.80
N VAL A 83 12.13 32.47 34.07
CA VAL A 83 11.24 32.40 32.88
C VAL A 83 11.95 33.04 31.68
N LYS A 84 12.08 32.30 30.55
CA LYS A 84 12.66 32.82 29.29
C LYS A 84 11.57 33.48 28.44
N ALA A 85 11.80 34.71 27.96
CA ALA A 85 10.85 35.44 27.11
C ALA A 85 10.90 35.01 25.62
N LYS A 86 9.75 34.71 24.99
CA LYS A 86 9.61 34.46 23.54
C LYS A 86 9.18 35.74 22.78
N PRO A 87 9.77 36.06 21.60
CA PRO A 87 9.36 37.21 20.78
C PRO A 87 8.15 36.91 19.89
N THR A 88 7.32 37.93 19.64
CA THR A 88 6.08 37.88 18.86
C THR A 88 6.30 37.75 17.34
N VAL A 89 5.50 36.88 16.72
CA VAL A 89 5.61 36.39 15.32
C VAL A 89 5.27 37.47 14.29
N ARG A 90 6.10 37.64 13.24
CA ARG A 90 5.74 38.34 12.00
C ARG A 90 5.48 37.33 10.86
N SER A 91 4.48 37.65 10.06
CA SER A 91 3.90 36.85 8.97
C SER A 91 4.87 36.56 7.82
N LEU A 92 4.82 35.32 7.30
CA LEU A 92 5.57 34.85 6.14
C LEU A 92 4.85 35.25 4.85
N ALA A 93 5.58 35.90 3.94
CA ALA A 93 5.17 36.05 2.55
C ALA A 93 6.20 35.39 1.61
N VAL A 94 5.65 34.68 0.62
CA VAL A 94 6.22 34.17 -0.64
C VAL A 94 6.83 32.74 -0.63
N PRO A 95 6.27 31.79 -1.42
CA PRO A 95 6.84 30.46 -1.64
C PRO A 95 7.87 30.47 -2.79
N PHE A 96 9.00 29.80 -2.57
CA PHE A 96 10.09 29.65 -3.54
C PHE A 96 9.75 28.57 -4.59
N ARG A 97 9.90 28.88 -5.89
CA ARG A 97 9.69 27.94 -7.00
C ARG A 97 10.96 27.13 -7.26
N MET A 98 10.85 25.80 -7.27
CA MET A 98 11.89 24.88 -7.72
C MET A 98 11.87 24.77 -9.25
N ASN A 99 12.62 25.62 -9.94
CA ASN A 99 13.20 25.35 -11.26
C ASN A 99 14.02 26.56 -11.68
N ASP A 100 15.33 26.54 -11.38
CA ASP A 100 16.32 27.22 -12.21
C ASP A 100 17.70 26.60 -11.99
N GLY A 101 18.24 26.06 -13.09
CA GLY A 101 19.66 26.07 -13.44
C GLY A 101 20.64 25.22 -12.63
N MET A 102 21.11 24.12 -13.25
CA MET A 102 22.44 23.57 -12.99
C MET A 102 23.50 24.68 -13.09
N ASP A 103 24.27 24.87 -12.03
CA ASP A 103 25.63 25.44 -12.09
C ASP A 103 26.56 24.46 -11.38
N ASP A 104 27.61 24.00 -12.10
CA ASP A 104 28.60 23.02 -11.67
C ASP A 104 29.58 23.63 -10.65
N GLY A 105 29.07 24.02 -9.49
CA GLY A 105 29.85 24.47 -8.33
C GLY A 105 29.99 23.35 -7.31
N GLU A 106 31.21 22.85 -7.09
CA GLU A 106 31.54 21.90 -6.03
C GLU A 106 30.99 22.39 -4.66
N ALA A 107 30.03 21.64 -4.09
CA ALA A 107 29.53 21.91 -2.75
C ALA A 107 30.69 21.84 -1.73
N PRO A 108 30.80 22.78 -0.77
CA PRO A 108 31.85 22.73 0.23
C PRO A 108 31.67 21.45 1.08
N LYS A 109 32.64 20.54 0.99
CA LYS A 109 32.64 19.29 1.75
C LYS A 109 32.59 19.60 3.24
N LYS A 110 31.48 19.21 3.88
CA LYS A 110 31.30 19.23 5.33
C LYS A 110 32.47 18.46 5.96
N LYS A 111 33.21 19.09 6.88
CA LYS A 111 34.32 18.44 7.58
C LYS A 111 33.77 17.20 8.32
N PRO A 112 34.39 16.01 8.16
CA PRO A 112 33.93 14.82 8.84
C PRO A 112 34.20 14.95 10.34
N GLU A 113 33.16 14.70 11.14
CA GLU A 113 33.30 14.51 12.58
C GLU A 113 34.20 13.29 12.86
N PRO A 114 35.06 13.33 13.89
CA PRO A 114 35.94 12.23 14.22
C PRO A 114 35.09 11.09 14.81
N THR A 115 34.90 10.04 14.01
CA THR A 115 34.36 8.76 14.46
C THR A 115 35.52 7.87 14.86
N ASP A 116 35.56 7.45 16.13
CA ASP A 116 36.53 6.48 16.66
C ASP A 116 36.30 5.10 16.00
N GLY A 117 37.04 4.86 14.93
CA GLY A 117 37.14 3.58 14.23
C GLY A 117 38.42 3.52 13.40
N PRO A 118 38.96 2.32 13.10
CA PRO A 118 40.23 2.19 12.38
C PRO A 118 40.14 2.90 11.02
N LEU A 119 40.99 3.92 10.83
CA LEU A 119 41.03 4.79 9.67
C LEU A 119 41.32 3.98 8.39
N LEU A 120 40.30 3.73 7.57
CA LEU A 120 40.48 3.23 6.20
C LEU A 120 41.34 4.22 5.41
N THR A 121 42.43 3.72 4.79
CA THR A 121 43.33 4.54 3.96
C THR A 121 42.60 5.13 2.74
N GLU A 122 43.07 6.26 2.21
CA GLU A 122 42.48 6.91 1.02
C GLU A 122 42.37 5.96 -0.19
N ARG A 123 43.32 5.03 -0.30
CA ARG A 123 43.34 3.98 -1.34
C ARG A 123 42.24 2.93 -1.13
N ASP A 124 41.92 2.59 0.12
CA ASP A 124 40.82 1.68 0.44
C ASP A 124 39.46 2.34 0.26
N ARG A 125 39.34 3.63 0.59
CA ARG A 125 38.14 4.43 0.29
C ARG A 125 37.87 4.50 -1.21
N ALA A 126 38.88 4.82 -2.03
CA ALA A 126 38.74 4.87 -3.48
C ALA A 126 38.46 3.49 -4.12
N LYS A 127 39.04 2.41 -3.58
CA LYS A 127 38.71 1.04 -4.01
C LYS A 127 37.27 0.66 -3.67
N LEU A 128 36.81 1.02 -2.47
CA LEU A 128 35.46 0.74 -1.99
C LEU A 128 34.42 1.55 -2.78
N GLU A 129 34.74 2.79 -3.14
CA GLU A 129 33.91 3.65 -3.98
C GLU A 129 33.85 3.16 -5.44
N ARG A 130 34.98 2.71 -6.00
CA ARG A 130 35.02 2.08 -7.34
C ARG A 130 34.28 0.74 -7.37
N ARG A 131 34.34 -0.05 -6.29
CA ARG A 131 33.57 -1.29 -6.14
C ARG A 131 32.07 -1.00 -6.04
N LYS A 132 31.67 -0.02 -5.21
CA LYS A 132 30.29 0.46 -5.12
C LYS A 132 29.75 0.93 -6.47
N ARG A 133 30.47 1.79 -7.20
CA ARG A 133 30.06 2.24 -8.56
C ARG A 133 29.94 1.08 -9.56
N LYS A 134 30.79 0.05 -9.45
CA LYS A 134 30.69 -1.14 -10.30
C LYS A 134 29.48 -2.00 -9.93
N GLU A 135 29.24 -2.21 -8.63
CA GLU A 135 28.05 -2.91 -8.11
C GLU A 135 26.76 -2.15 -8.47
N GLU A 136 26.75 -0.83 -8.38
CA GLU A 136 25.63 0.04 -8.74
C GLU A 136 25.32 -0.01 -10.24
N ARG A 137 26.33 0.13 -11.11
CA ARG A 137 26.16 -0.09 -12.56
C ARG A 137 25.68 -1.49 -12.91
N GLN A 138 26.16 -2.51 -12.21
CA GLN A 138 25.68 -3.88 -12.41
C GLN A 138 24.22 -4.04 -12.00
N ARG A 139 23.79 -3.43 -10.89
CA ARG A 139 22.40 -3.42 -10.45
C ARG A 139 21.50 -2.65 -11.40
N GLU A 140 21.93 -1.47 -11.85
CA GLU A 140 21.19 -0.67 -12.84
C GLU A 140 21.00 -1.43 -14.16
N ALA A 141 22.06 -2.09 -14.65
CA ALA A 141 21.97 -2.92 -15.85
C ALA A 141 21.04 -4.12 -15.67
N GLN A 142 21.11 -4.81 -14.51
CA GLN A 142 20.19 -5.90 -14.18
C GLN A 142 18.74 -5.41 -14.07
N TYR A 143 18.52 -4.24 -13.48
CA TYR A 143 17.19 -3.64 -13.37
C TYR A 143 16.62 -3.26 -14.74
N GLN A 144 17.44 -2.66 -15.62
CA GLN A 144 17.06 -2.33 -17.00
C GLN A 144 16.73 -3.58 -17.81
N MET A 145 17.58 -4.62 -17.73
CA MET A 145 17.29 -5.90 -18.38
C MET A 145 16.00 -6.53 -17.87
N HIS A 146 15.77 -6.48 -16.55
CA HIS A 146 14.54 -7.00 -15.97
C HIS A 146 13.32 -6.18 -16.38
N LEU A 147 13.40 -4.85 -16.47
CA LEU A 147 12.31 -4.03 -17.01
C LEU A 147 11.99 -4.40 -18.46
N ALA A 148 13.01 -4.64 -19.29
CA ALA A 148 12.82 -5.08 -20.67
C ALA A 148 12.21 -6.49 -20.75
N GLU A 149 12.66 -7.42 -19.90
CA GLU A 149 12.08 -8.76 -19.76
C GLU A 149 10.62 -8.70 -19.32
N MET A 150 10.28 -7.83 -18.36
CA MET A 150 8.91 -7.62 -17.89
C MET A 150 8.03 -6.97 -18.96
N GLN A 151 8.57 -6.07 -19.78
CA GLN A 151 7.86 -5.51 -20.94
C GLN A 151 7.61 -6.56 -22.00
N ALA A 152 8.60 -7.39 -22.34
CA ALA A 152 8.45 -8.50 -23.27
C ALA A 152 7.45 -9.55 -22.74
N ALA A 153 7.48 -9.86 -21.45
CA ALA A 153 6.51 -10.75 -20.81
C ALA A 153 5.10 -10.16 -20.78
N ARG A 154 4.98 -8.82 -20.67
CA ARG A 154 3.69 -8.10 -20.78
C ARG A 154 3.12 -8.17 -22.19
N GLU A 155 3.97 -8.11 -23.22
CA GLU A 155 3.56 -8.32 -24.62
C GLU A 155 3.14 -9.78 -24.90
N GLY A 156 3.68 -10.74 -24.13
CA GLY A 156 3.31 -12.15 -24.18
C GLY A 156 2.18 -12.58 -23.22
N MET A 157 1.51 -11.65 -22.54
CA MET A 157 0.43 -11.99 -21.61
C MET A 157 -0.73 -12.68 -22.32
N PRO A 158 -1.28 -13.78 -21.77
CA PRO A 158 -2.50 -14.37 -22.30
C PRO A 158 -3.62 -13.33 -22.25
N VAL A 159 -4.27 -13.08 -23.38
CA VAL A 159 -5.30 -12.05 -23.45
C VAL A 159 -6.54 -12.57 -22.72
N VAL A 160 -6.91 -11.90 -21.63
CA VAL A 160 -8.13 -12.21 -20.90
C VAL A 160 -9.32 -11.66 -21.69
N SER A 161 -10.24 -12.55 -22.03
CA SER A 161 -11.45 -12.22 -22.79
C SER A 161 -12.67 -12.86 -22.17
N VAL A 162 -13.85 -12.30 -22.48
CA VAL A 162 -15.13 -12.96 -22.18
C VAL A 162 -15.13 -14.37 -22.79
N GLN A 163 -15.49 -15.39 -22.01
CA GLN A 163 -15.73 -16.75 -22.50
C GLN A 163 -17.20 -16.93 -22.80
N HIS A 164 -17.53 -17.22 -24.06
CA HIS A 164 -18.91 -17.52 -24.48
C HIS A 164 -19.20 -19.01 -24.63
N ASP A 165 -18.18 -19.85 -24.49
CA ASP A 165 -18.34 -21.29 -24.54
C ASP A 165 -18.86 -21.81 -23.20
N ASN A 166 -20.17 -22.09 -23.16
CA ASN A 166 -20.85 -22.80 -22.08
C ASN A 166 -20.44 -24.29 -22.00
N SER A 167 -19.47 -24.74 -22.81
CA SER A 167 -18.84 -26.05 -22.64
C SER A 167 -17.99 -25.98 -21.38
N GLY A 168 -18.62 -26.29 -20.24
CA GLY A 168 -17.97 -26.40 -18.95
C GLY A 168 -16.74 -27.30 -19.00
N GLY A 169 -15.60 -26.69 -19.32
CA GLY A 169 -14.32 -27.19 -18.85
C GLY A 169 -14.43 -27.36 -17.33
N PRO A 170 -13.69 -28.30 -16.74
CA PRO A 170 -13.72 -28.46 -15.28
C PRO A 170 -13.48 -27.08 -14.68
N ALA A 171 -14.46 -26.56 -13.94
CA ALA A 171 -14.36 -25.28 -13.25
C ALA A 171 -12.99 -25.25 -12.60
N VAL A 172 -12.19 -24.23 -12.93
CA VAL A 172 -10.83 -24.10 -12.41
C VAL A 172 -10.95 -24.26 -10.90
N LYS A 173 -10.38 -25.35 -10.41
CA LYS A 173 -10.48 -25.73 -9.00
C LYS A 173 -9.50 -24.87 -8.21
N ASP A 174 -8.96 -25.44 -7.15
CA ASP A 174 -7.92 -24.82 -6.36
C ASP A 174 -6.63 -24.67 -7.20
N ILE A 175 -6.01 -23.49 -7.13
CA ILE A 175 -4.73 -23.18 -7.75
C ILE A 175 -3.64 -23.47 -6.72
N HIS A 176 -2.76 -24.42 -7.04
CA HIS A 176 -1.66 -24.82 -6.17
C HIS A 176 -0.34 -24.37 -6.78
N MET A 177 0.31 -23.41 -6.14
CA MET A 177 1.64 -22.95 -6.52
C MET A 177 2.63 -23.38 -5.43
N GLU A 178 3.62 -24.18 -5.77
CA GLU A 178 4.59 -24.73 -4.82
C GLU A 178 6.03 -24.43 -5.26
N ASN A 179 6.90 -24.17 -4.28
CA ASN A 179 8.35 -23.99 -4.47
C ASN A 179 8.75 -22.98 -5.56
N PHE A 180 8.03 -21.87 -5.69
CA PHE A 180 8.36 -20.84 -6.68
C PHE A 180 9.21 -19.72 -6.07
N ASN A 181 10.06 -19.14 -6.92
CA ASN A 181 10.93 -18.01 -6.57
C ASN A 181 10.63 -16.83 -7.48
N ILE A 182 10.58 -15.63 -6.90
CA ILE A 182 10.38 -14.38 -7.66
C ILE A 182 11.50 -13.42 -7.31
N SER A 183 12.25 -13.03 -8.33
CA SER A 183 13.40 -12.14 -8.22
C SER A 183 13.30 -11.02 -9.25
N VAL A 184 13.57 -9.79 -8.85
CA VAL A 184 13.51 -8.59 -9.70
C VAL A 184 14.82 -7.83 -9.57
N GLY A 185 15.50 -7.60 -10.70
CA GLY A 185 16.73 -6.79 -10.72
C GLY A 185 17.82 -7.29 -9.76
N GLY A 186 17.93 -8.62 -9.59
CA GLY A 186 18.90 -9.25 -8.68
C GLY A 186 18.53 -9.22 -7.20
N ARG A 187 17.31 -8.78 -6.84
CA ARG A 187 16.75 -8.87 -5.50
C ARG A 187 15.68 -9.96 -5.44
N ASP A 188 15.87 -10.92 -4.55
CA ASP A 188 14.87 -11.93 -4.27
C ASP A 188 13.73 -11.32 -3.45
N LEU A 189 12.51 -11.42 -3.98
CA LEU A 189 11.29 -10.91 -3.37
C LEU A 189 10.52 -12.03 -2.67
N ILE A 190 10.45 -13.20 -3.27
CA ILE A 190 9.84 -14.41 -2.71
C ILE A 190 10.78 -15.59 -2.93
N VAL A 191 11.07 -16.32 -1.85
CA VAL A 191 11.94 -17.51 -1.85
C VAL A 191 11.18 -18.69 -1.26
N ASP A 192 11.17 -19.82 -1.96
CA ASP A 192 10.45 -21.04 -1.64
C ASP A 192 8.96 -20.77 -1.33
N GLY A 193 8.35 -19.92 -2.15
CA GLY A 193 6.94 -19.55 -2.03
C GLY A 193 6.05 -20.78 -2.26
N SER A 194 5.09 -20.99 -1.36
CA SER A 194 4.05 -22.01 -1.52
C SER A 194 2.71 -21.45 -1.10
N ILE A 195 1.73 -21.48 -2.00
CA ILE A 195 0.39 -20.95 -1.77
C ILE A 195 -0.66 -21.79 -2.48
N THR A 196 -1.77 -22.03 -1.79
CA THR A 196 -2.96 -22.67 -2.37
C THR A 196 -4.13 -21.69 -2.32
N LEU A 197 -4.68 -21.39 -3.49
CA LEU A 197 -5.86 -20.55 -3.65
C LEU A 197 -7.06 -21.45 -3.93
N SER A 198 -7.98 -21.55 -2.99
CA SER A 198 -9.19 -22.33 -3.21
C SER A 198 -10.21 -21.56 -4.02
N PHE A 199 -10.98 -22.27 -4.85
CA PHE A 199 -12.04 -21.66 -5.66
C PHE A 199 -13.11 -20.98 -4.79
N GLY A 200 -13.52 -19.76 -5.16
CA GLY A 200 -14.54 -18.97 -4.46
C GLY A 200 -14.07 -18.37 -3.13
N ARG A 201 -12.76 -18.37 -2.85
CA ARG A 201 -12.18 -17.69 -1.68
C ARG A 201 -11.71 -16.29 -2.04
N HIS A 202 -11.75 -15.41 -1.05
CA HIS A 202 -11.41 -14.00 -1.20
C HIS A 202 -10.16 -13.72 -0.39
N TYR A 203 -9.06 -13.38 -1.06
CA TYR A 203 -7.76 -13.24 -0.42
C TYR A 203 -7.34 -11.77 -0.32
N GLY A 204 -6.94 -11.33 0.87
CA GLY A 204 -6.25 -10.05 1.06
C GLY A 204 -4.75 -10.24 1.08
N LEU A 205 -4.01 -9.61 0.16
CA LEU A 205 -2.55 -9.63 0.15
C LEU A 205 -1.99 -8.43 0.90
N VAL A 206 -1.40 -8.69 2.06
CA VAL A 206 -0.85 -7.68 2.97
C VAL A 206 0.66 -7.84 3.11
N GLY A 207 1.34 -6.72 3.31
CA GLY A 207 2.80 -6.68 3.45
C GLY A 207 3.30 -5.26 3.25
N ARG A 208 4.56 -5.01 3.59
CA ARG A 208 5.14 -3.66 3.44
C ARG A 208 5.27 -3.23 1.99
N ASN A 209 5.44 -1.93 1.80
CA ASN A 209 5.74 -1.39 0.49
C ASN A 209 7.15 -1.82 0.06
N GLY A 210 7.27 -2.23 -1.19
CA GLY A 210 8.53 -2.75 -1.73
C GLY A 210 8.89 -4.18 -1.32
N THR A 211 7.98 -4.96 -0.71
CA THR A 211 8.19 -6.41 -0.48
C THR A 211 7.93 -7.26 -1.72
N GLY A 212 7.26 -6.71 -2.74
CA GLY A 212 6.99 -7.40 -4.00
C GLY A 212 5.53 -7.77 -4.26
N LYS A 213 4.54 -7.19 -3.55
CA LYS A 213 3.10 -7.47 -3.74
C LYS A 213 2.65 -7.33 -5.20
N THR A 214 2.85 -6.15 -5.79
CA THR A 214 2.55 -5.87 -7.22
C THR A 214 3.30 -6.80 -8.16
N THR A 215 4.58 -7.09 -7.85
CA THR A 215 5.37 -8.02 -8.66
C THR A 215 4.77 -9.42 -8.63
N PHE A 216 4.38 -9.91 -7.45
CA PHE A 216 3.75 -11.22 -7.29
C PHE A 216 2.46 -11.32 -8.12
N LEU A 217 1.57 -10.33 -8.03
CA LEU A 217 0.35 -10.28 -8.84
C LEU A 217 0.66 -10.27 -10.34
N ARG A 218 1.68 -9.52 -10.76
CA ARG A 218 2.08 -9.44 -12.17
C ARG A 218 2.64 -10.77 -12.69
N HIS A 219 3.48 -11.46 -11.91
CA HIS A 219 3.97 -12.79 -12.28
C HIS A 219 2.84 -13.83 -12.36
N MET A 220 1.82 -13.73 -11.48
CA MET A 220 0.62 -14.54 -11.60
C MET A 220 -0.15 -14.26 -12.88
N ALA A 221 -0.38 -13.00 -13.21
CA ALA A 221 -1.08 -12.58 -14.44
C ALA A 221 -0.36 -13.01 -15.71
N MET A 222 0.98 -13.08 -15.68
CA MET A 222 1.81 -13.58 -16.77
C MET A 222 1.85 -15.11 -16.87
N HIS A 223 1.18 -15.84 -15.97
CA HIS A 223 1.33 -17.30 -15.83
C HIS A 223 2.79 -17.74 -15.69
N ALA A 224 3.64 -16.89 -15.10
CA ALA A 224 5.07 -17.16 -14.94
C ALA A 224 5.39 -18.02 -13.71
N ILE A 225 4.37 -18.39 -12.94
CA ILE A 225 4.50 -19.22 -11.73
C ILE A 225 3.97 -20.61 -12.05
N ASP A 226 4.81 -21.63 -11.80
CA ASP A 226 4.42 -23.02 -11.96
C ASP A 226 3.24 -23.38 -11.04
N GLY A 227 2.27 -24.12 -11.59
CA GLY A 227 1.08 -24.57 -10.86
C GLY A 227 -0.22 -23.82 -11.21
N ILE A 228 -0.13 -22.72 -11.96
CA ILE A 228 -1.31 -22.05 -12.51
C ILE A 228 -1.83 -22.84 -13.74
N PRO A 229 -3.11 -23.27 -13.78
CA PRO A 229 -3.68 -23.94 -14.94
C PRO A 229 -3.71 -23.05 -16.19
N ASN A 230 -3.37 -23.59 -17.36
CA ASN A 230 -3.35 -22.84 -18.63
C ASN A 230 -4.74 -22.33 -19.07
N ASN A 231 -5.81 -22.96 -18.59
CA ASN A 231 -7.20 -22.57 -18.86
C ASN A 231 -7.75 -21.59 -17.82
N CYS A 232 -6.97 -21.20 -16.81
CA CYS A 232 -7.38 -20.23 -15.80
C CYS A 232 -7.30 -18.81 -16.37
N GLN A 233 -8.41 -18.09 -16.38
CA GLN A 233 -8.40 -16.69 -16.76
C GLN A 233 -8.05 -15.80 -15.56
N ILE A 234 -6.86 -15.20 -15.62
CA ILE A 234 -6.37 -14.28 -14.59
C ILE A 234 -6.41 -12.85 -15.12
N LEU A 235 -7.22 -11.99 -14.51
CA LEU A 235 -7.24 -10.57 -14.84
C LEU A 235 -6.55 -9.76 -13.74
N HIS A 236 -5.54 -8.98 -14.13
CA HIS A 236 -4.87 -8.06 -13.24
C HIS A 236 -5.28 -6.61 -13.52
N VAL A 237 -5.86 -5.97 -12.51
CA VAL A 237 -6.16 -4.54 -12.50
C VAL A 237 -5.01 -3.84 -11.79
N GLU A 238 -4.12 -3.23 -12.58
CA GLU A 238 -2.99 -2.45 -12.08
C GLU A 238 -3.47 -1.16 -11.38
N GLN A 239 -2.68 -0.68 -10.42
CA GLN A 239 -2.97 0.53 -9.66
C GLN A 239 -3.14 1.77 -10.56
N GLU A 240 -2.39 1.89 -11.64
CA GLU A 240 -2.47 3.00 -12.60
C GLU A 240 -2.95 2.52 -13.97
N VAL A 241 -4.14 2.97 -14.36
CA VAL A 241 -4.73 2.69 -15.66
C VAL A 241 -4.39 3.82 -16.62
N VAL A 242 -3.58 3.51 -17.63
CA VAL A 242 -3.29 4.44 -18.73
C VAL A 242 -4.55 4.60 -19.57
N GLY A 243 -4.85 5.84 -19.97
CA GLY A 243 -6.01 6.13 -20.80
C GLY A 243 -5.62 6.22 -22.27
N ASP A 244 -6.51 5.71 -23.11
CA ASP A 244 -6.40 5.64 -24.56
C ASP A 244 -7.39 6.60 -25.26
N ASP A 245 -7.32 6.64 -26.59
CA ASP A 245 -8.26 7.39 -27.43
C ASP A 245 -9.66 6.74 -27.53
N ILE A 246 -9.75 5.48 -27.11
CA ILE A 246 -10.98 4.68 -27.14
C ILE A 246 -11.96 5.20 -26.09
N THR A 247 -13.26 5.13 -26.36
CA THR A 247 -14.31 5.55 -25.42
C THR A 247 -14.41 4.60 -24.22
N ALA A 248 -14.96 5.07 -23.09
CA ALA A 248 -15.14 4.22 -21.91
C ALA A 248 -16.01 2.99 -22.20
N LEU A 249 -17.10 3.15 -22.95
CA LEU A 249 -17.97 2.04 -23.35
C LEU A 249 -17.24 1.05 -24.26
N GLN A 250 -16.55 1.55 -25.28
CA GLN A 250 -15.83 0.71 -26.23
C GLN A 250 -14.66 -0.02 -25.55
N CYS A 251 -14.01 0.58 -24.55
CA CYS A 251 -12.96 -0.07 -23.77
C CYS A 251 -13.48 -1.34 -23.06
N VAL A 252 -14.69 -1.28 -22.48
CA VAL A 252 -15.33 -2.45 -21.87
C VAL A 252 -15.73 -3.47 -22.94
N LEU A 253 -16.38 -3.04 -24.03
CA LEU A 253 -16.80 -3.92 -25.13
C LEU A 253 -15.63 -4.64 -25.82
N ASN A 254 -14.50 -3.96 -26.00
CA ASN A 254 -13.30 -4.55 -26.62
C ASN A 254 -12.68 -5.68 -25.77
N SER A 255 -13.13 -5.87 -24.53
CA SER A 255 -12.74 -7.00 -23.70
C SER A 255 -13.33 -8.32 -24.19
N ASP A 256 -14.40 -8.25 -24.98
CA ASP A 256 -14.96 -9.39 -25.70
C ASP A 256 -14.30 -9.51 -27.07
N ILE A 257 -13.13 -10.14 -27.09
CA ILE A 257 -12.30 -10.30 -28.29
C ILE A 257 -13.04 -11.10 -29.36
N GLU A 258 -13.81 -12.11 -28.95
CA GLU A 258 -14.58 -12.94 -29.86
C GLU A 258 -15.63 -12.10 -30.58
N ARG A 259 -16.42 -11.31 -29.84
CA ARG A 259 -17.38 -10.39 -30.45
C ARG A 259 -16.71 -9.39 -31.38
N THR A 260 -15.61 -8.77 -30.96
CA THR A 260 -14.89 -7.80 -31.81
C THR A 260 -14.38 -8.44 -33.10
N HIS A 261 -13.76 -9.63 -33.01
CA HIS A 261 -13.26 -10.34 -34.18
C HIS A 261 -14.39 -10.76 -35.13
N LEU A 262 -15.52 -11.25 -34.61
CA LEU A 262 -16.68 -11.61 -35.42
C LEU A 262 -17.28 -10.42 -36.16
N LEU A 263 -17.38 -9.26 -35.51
CA LEU A 263 -17.88 -8.02 -36.13
C LEU A 263 -16.90 -7.46 -37.18
N GLU A 264 -15.59 -7.54 -36.93
CA GLU A 264 -14.57 -7.16 -37.91
C GLU A 264 -14.58 -8.09 -39.13
N GLU A 265 -14.73 -9.41 -38.91
CA GLU A 265 -14.86 -10.40 -39.97
C GLU A 265 -16.15 -10.19 -40.77
N GLU A 266 -17.28 -9.94 -40.11
CA GLU A 266 -18.55 -9.59 -40.74
C GLU A 266 -18.41 -8.37 -41.65
N ALA A 267 -17.88 -7.25 -41.12
CA ALA A 267 -17.69 -6.02 -41.87
C ALA A 267 -16.79 -6.22 -43.09
N ARG A 268 -15.73 -7.04 -42.95
CA ARG A 268 -14.82 -7.38 -44.05
C ARG A 268 -15.51 -8.21 -45.12
N LEU A 269 -16.30 -9.21 -44.75
CA LEU A 269 -17.02 -10.08 -45.68
C LEU A 269 -18.13 -9.31 -46.42
N LEU A 270 -18.85 -8.42 -45.73
CA LEU A 270 -19.83 -7.54 -46.36
C LEU A 270 -19.19 -6.57 -47.35
N ALA A 271 -18.03 -6.01 -47.03
CA ALA A 271 -17.28 -5.17 -47.96
C ALA A 271 -16.86 -5.95 -49.22
N LEU A 272 -16.33 -7.17 -49.04
CA LEU A 272 -15.90 -8.02 -50.13
C LEU A 272 -17.08 -8.49 -51.00
N GLN A 273 -18.24 -8.78 -50.40
CA GLN A 273 -19.47 -9.08 -51.11
C GLN A 273 -19.91 -7.89 -51.99
N ARG A 274 -19.89 -6.67 -51.43
CA ARG A 274 -20.24 -5.45 -52.17
C ARG A 274 -19.28 -5.19 -53.34
N ASP A 275 -17.98 -5.43 -53.14
CA ASP A 275 -16.96 -5.24 -54.18
C ASP A 275 -17.13 -6.28 -55.31
N LEU A 276 -17.48 -7.53 -54.99
CA LEU A 276 -17.81 -8.56 -55.99
C LEU A 276 -19.09 -8.24 -56.77
N GLU A 277 -20.10 -7.69 -56.12
CA GLU A 277 -21.34 -7.22 -56.78
C GLU A 277 -21.05 -6.06 -57.73
N THR A 278 -20.18 -5.12 -57.35
CA THR A 278 -19.79 -3.96 -58.16
C THR A 278 -18.87 -4.36 -59.34
N GLY A 279 -17.98 -5.33 -59.12
CA GLY A 279 -17.08 -5.88 -60.16
C GLY A 279 -17.82 -6.66 -61.25
N ASP A 280 -18.89 -7.38 -60.89
CA ASP A 280 -19.75 -8.09 -61.85
C ASP A 280 -20.52 -7.13 -62.77
N GLU A 281 -20.80 -5.88 -62.35
CA GLU A 281 -21.46 -4.87 -63.21
C GLU A 281 -20.55 -4.36 -64.34
N ILE A 282 -19.23 -4.29 -64.12
CA ILE A 282 -18.24 -3.88 -65.12
C ILE A 282 -17.82 -5.09 -66.01
N GLY A 283 -17.92 -6.31 -65.48
CA GLY A 283 -17.49 -7.56 -66.11
C GLY A 283 -18.53 -8.31 -66.97
N ARG A 284 -19.77 -7.80 -67.14
CA ARG A 284 -20.85 -8.44 -67.95
C ARG A 284 -20.55 -8.63 -69.46
N SER A 285 -19.30 -8.56 -69.89
CA SER A 285 -18.88 -8.79 -71.27
C SER A 285 -18.10 -10.09 -71.51
N ASN A 286 -17.65 -10.84 -70.50
CA ASN A 286 -17.04 -12.15 -70.72
C ASN A 286 -17.37 -13.14 -69.61
N GLY A 287 -18.19 -14.15 -69.94
CA GLY A 287 -18.64 -15.19 -69.02
C GLY A 287 -17.48 -16.04 -68.49
N ASN A 288 -17.19 -15.90 -67.20
CA ASN A 288 -16.39 -16.84 -66.45
C ASN A 288 -17.18 -17.33 -65.23
N LEU A 289 -17.45 -18.63 -65.18
CA LEU A 289 -18.23 -19.35 -64.15
C LEU A 289 -17.50 -19.51 -62.81
N ASN A 290 -16.34 -18.89 -62.61
CA ASN A 290 -15.51 -19.09 -61.41
C ASN A 290 -15.87 -18.14 -60.24
N GLY A 291 -16.67 -17.09 -60.45
CA GLY A 291 -17.03 -16.12 -59.40
C GLY A 291 -18.21 -16.53 -58.50
N ALA A 292 -18.99 -17.55 -58.87
CA ALA A 292 -20.14 -18.02 -58.08
C ALA A 292 -19.71 -18.81 -56.83
N VAL A 293 -18.60 -19.53 -56.90
CA VAL A 293 -18.10 -20.39 -55.82
C VAL A 293 -17.60 -19.56 -54.62
N ASP A 294 -17.06 -18.37 -54.87
CA ASP A 294 -16.60 -17.46 -53.79
C ASP A 294 -17.75 -16.75 -53.07
N LYS A 295 -18.84 -16.40 -53.77
CA LYS A 295 -20.03 -15.79 -53.15
C LYS A 295 -20.73 -16.74 -52.19
N ASP A 296 -20.90 -18.00 -52.59
CA ASP A 296 -21.51 -19.02 -51.74
C ASP A 296 -20.68 -19.27 -50.47
N GLY A 297 -19.35 -19.26 -50.57
CA GLY A 297 -18.45 -19.40 -49.42
C GLY A 297 -18.56 -18.22 -48.44
N ILE A 298 -18.66 -16.98 -48.94
CA ILE A 298 -18.86 -15.78 -48.12
C ILE A 298 -20.20 -15.82 -47.40
N SER A 299 -21.28 -16.18 -48.10
CA SER A 299 -22.61 -16.29 -47.51
C SER A 299 -22.68 -17.37 -46.42
N GLN A 300 -22.06 -18.54 -46.64
CA GLN A 300 -21.97 -19.59 -45.63
C GLN A 300 -21.18 -19.13 -44.39
N ARG A 301 -20.08 -18.39 -44.59
CA ARG A 301 -19.29 -17.86 -43.47
C ARG A 301 -20.05 -16.79 -42.69
N LEU A 302 -20.76 -15.88 -43.37
CA LEU A 302 -21.64 -14.89 -42.74
C LEU A 302 -22.75 -15.56 -41.92
N GLU A 303 -23.38 -16.62 -42.43
CA GLU A 303 -24.39 -17.38 -41.67
C GLU A 303 -23.81 -18.00 -40.38
N GLN A 304 -22.58 -18.52 -40.44
CA GLN A 304 -21.88 -19.03 -39.25
C GLN A 304 -21.59 -17.91 -38.24
N ILE A 305 -21.15 -16.74 -38.72
CA ILE A 305 -20.86 -15.57 -37.87
C ILE A 305 -22.15 -15.09 -37.19
N TYR A 306 -23.26 -14.94 -37.93
CA TYR A 306 -24.54 -14.52 -37.34
C TYR A 306 -25.04 -15.51 -36.29
N LYS A 307 -24.96 -16.82 -36.57
CA LYS A 307 -25.29 -17.85 -35.57
C LYS A 307 -24.41 -17.73 -34.32
N ARG A 308 -23.12 -17.44 -34.48
CA ARG A 308 -22.22 -17.28 -33.33
C ARG A 308 -22.50 -15.99 -32.56
N LEU A 309 -22.74 -14.87 -33.25
CA LEU A 309 -23.13 -13.58 -32.64
C LEU A 309 -24.43 -13.69 -31.83
N GLU A 310 -25.41 -14.45 -32.33
CA GLU A 310 -26.65 -14.76 -31.62
C GLU A 310 -26.40 -15.61 -30.36
N LEU A 311 -25.56 -16.65 -30.47
CA LEU A 311 -25.20 -17.52 -29.34
C LEU A 311 -24.49 -16.76 -28.20
N ILE A 312 -23.64 -15.80 -28.54
CA ILE A 312 -22.91 -14.98 -27.55
C ILE A 312 -23.71 -13.77 -27.06
N ASP A 313 -24.95 -13.61 -27.53
CA ASP A 313 -25.84 -12.49 -27.22
C ASP A 313 -25.14 -11.12 -27.43
N ALA A 314 -24.51 -10.97 -28.60
CA ALA A 314 -23.69 -9.81 -28.95
C ALA A 314 -24.48 -8.49 -28.96
N ASP A 315 -25.80 -8.55 -29.20
CA ASP A 315 -26.72 -7.42 -29.24
C ASP A 315 -27.01 -6.86 -27.83
N SER A 316 -27.05 -7.73 -26.80
CA SER A 316 -27.22 -7.29 -25.42
C SER A 316 -25.93 -6.76 -24.81
N ALA A 317 -24.77 -7.10 -25.38
CA ALA A 317 -23.45 -6.76 -24.84
C ALA A 317 -23.26 -5.26 -24.60
N GLU A 318 -23.74 -4.40 -25.52
CA GLU A 318 -23.68 -2.94 -25.35
C GLU A 318 -24.53 -2.47 -24.16
N SER A 319 -25.75 -2.99 -24.04
CA SER A 319 -26.63 -2.67 -22.92
C SER A 319 -26.06 -3.15 -21.58
N ARG A 320 -25.44 -4.34 -21.55
CA ARG A 320 -24.74 -4.87 -20.36
C ARG A 320 -23.52 -4.03 -19.98
N ALA A 321 -22.68 -3.67 -20.94
CA ALA A 321 -21.52 -2.82 -20.68
C ALA A 321 -21.95 -1.42 -20.19
N ALA A 322 -22.98 -0.84 -20.79
CA ALA A 322 -23.54 0.45 -20.39
C ALA A 322 -24.18 0.41 -19.00
N SER A 323 -24.88 -0.67 -18.63
CA SER A 323 -25.49 -0.82 -17.30
C SER A 323 -24.44 -0.99 -16.20
N ILE A 324 -23.38 -1.76 -16.46
CA ILE A 324 -22.23 -1.91 -15.57
C ILE A 324 -21.55 -0.56 -15.33
N LEU A 325 -21.30 0.21 -16.39
CA LEU A 325 -20.70 1.56 -16.29
C LEU A 325 -21.65 2.55 -15.59
N ALA A 326 -22.95 2.51 -15.87
CA ALA A 326 -23.94 3.35 -15.20
C ALA A 326 -24.06 3.03 -13.71
N GLY A 327 -23.76 1.78 -13.31
CA GLY A 327 -23.85 1.33 -11.94
C GLY A 327 -25.19 0.70 -11.57
N GLU A 328 -25.98 0.34 -12.56
CA GLU A 328 -27.22 -0.43 -12.38
C GLU A 328 -26.84 -1.91 -12.25
N MET A 329 -26.54 -2.36 -11.02
CA MET A 329 -26.53 -3.81 -10.76
C MET A 329 -27.95 -4.33 -10.96
N GLY A 330 -28.17 -4.97 -12.11
CA GLY A 330 -29.41 -5.64 -12.44
C GLY A 330 -29.72 -6.73 -11.41
N ASN A 331 -30.74 -6.52 -10.60
CA ASN A 331 -31.63 -7.62 -10.22
C ASN A 331 -32.66 -7.75 -11.35
N GLY A 332 -32.91 -8.99 -11.77
CA GLY A 332 -33.62 -9.33 -13.00
C GLY A 332 -34.98 -8.68 -13.21
N ILE A 333 -35.42 -8.77 -14.48
CA ILE A 333 -36.80 -8.76 -14.98
C ILE A 333 -37.84 -8.57 -13.86
N GLY A 334 -38.26 -7.32 -13.63
CA GLY A 334 -39.21 -6.98 -12.58
C GLY A 334 -39.75 -5.58 -12.79
N SER A 335 -40.85 -5.48 -13.54
CA SER A 335 -41.64 -4.28 -13.69
C SER A 335 -42.17 -3.81 -12.32
N GLY A 336 -41.87 -2.56 -11.96
CA GLY A 336 -42.68 -1.79 -11.00
C GLY A 336 -42.05 -1.57 -9.62
N GLY A 337 -41.71 -0.31 -9.32
CA GLY A 337 -41.45 0.12 -7.94
C GLY A 337 -40.63 1.40 -7.85
N LYS A 338 -41.31 2.56 -7.78
CA LYS A 338 -40.68 3.83 -7.40
C LYS A 338 -40.29 3.78 -5.92
N SER A 339 -39.05 3.42 -5.61
CA SER A 339 -38.48 3.64 -4.29
C SER A 339 -37.22 4.49 -4.40
N LYS A 340 -37.42 5.77 -4.10
CA LYS A 340 -36.38 6.79 -3.87
C LYS A 340 -35.72 6.52 -2.51
N ALA A 341 -35.07 5.37 -2.38
CA ALA A 341 -34.16 5.06 -1.28
C ALA A 341 -32.75 5.30 -1.81
N LEU A 342 -31.92 6.00 -1.04
CA LEU A 342 -30.54 6.41 -1.33
C LEU A 342 -29.79 5.34 -2.15
N SER A 343 -29.82 5.52 -3.48
CA SER A 343 -29.36 4.53 -4.44
C SER A 343 -27.86 4.67 -4.57
N PHE A 344 -27.11 3.84 -3.85
CA PHE A 344 -25.66 3.69 -3.99
C PHE A 344 -25.31 2.95 -5.30
N THR A 345 -25.87 3.42 -6.42
CA THR A 345 -25.87 2.77 -7.73
C THR A 345 -24.57 3.05 -8.49
N GLY A 346 -23.57 2.24 -8.20
CA GLY A 346 -22.40 1.89 -9.01
C GLY A 346 -21.51 2.98 -9.59
N LEU A 347 -20.75 2.59 -10.63
CA LEU A 347 -19.58 3.32 -11.12
C LEU A 347 -19.90 4.75 -11.63
N SER A 348 -21.20 5.07 -11.77
CA SER A 348 -21.76 6.41 -11.96
C SER A 348 -21.32 7.10 -13.25
N PHE A 349 -21.10 6.34 -14.34
CA PHE A 349 -20.86 6.93 -15.65
C PHE A 349 -22.18 7.34 -16.30
N SER A 350 -22.35 8.65 -16.53
CA SER A 350 -23.46 9.14 -17.36
C SER A 350 -23.31 8.69 -18.82
N SER A 351 -24.40 8.70 -19.58
CA SER A 351 -24.38 8.35 -21.01
C SER A 351 -23.39 9.21 -21.82
N GLU A 352 -23.20 10.48 -21.43
CA GLU A 352 -22.17 11.34 -22.04
C GLU A 352 -20.75 10.85 -21.69
N MET A 353 -20.50 10.46 -20.44
CA MET A 353 -19.20 9.99 -20.00
C MET A 353 -18.83 8.67 -20.68
N GLN A 354 -19.79 7.76 -20.86
CA GLN A 354 -19.58 6.50 -21.57
C GLN A 354 -19.00 6.70 -23.00
N LYS A 355 -19.36 7.81 -23.66
CA LYS A 355 -18.91 8.17 -25.01
C LYS A 355 -17.60 8.98 -25.05
N ARG A 356 -17.05 9.38 -23.89
CA ARG A 356 -15.79 10.13 -23.82
C ARG A 356 -14.59 9.19 -23.86
N ALA A 357 -13.48 9.66 -24.45
CA ALA A 357 -12.22 8.93 -24.53
C ALA A 357 -11.61 8.71 -23.14
N THR A 358 -11.04 7.53 -22.89
CA THR A 358 -10.50 7.12 -21.58
C THR A 358 -9.33 8.01 -21.13
N LYS A 359 -8.54 8.57 -22.05
CA LYS A 359 -7.49 9.56 -21.75
C LYS A 359 -7.99 10.85 -21.08
N THR A 360 -9.25 11.22 -21.30
CA THR A 360 -9.82 12.48 -20.74
C THR A 360 -10.25 12.36 -19.29
N PHE A 361 -10.33 11.13 -18.77
CA PHE A 361 -10.70 10.85 -17.38
C PHE A 361 -9.51 10.99 -16.44
N SER A 362 -9.79 11.35 -15.18
CA SER A 362 -8.80 11.31 -14.10
C SER A 362 -8.46 9.86 -13.73
N GLY A 363 -7.34 9.66 -13.01
CA GLY A 363 -6.89 8.32 -12.62
C GLY A 363 -7.94 7.47 -11.91
N GLY A 364 -8.73 8.07 -11.00
CA GLY A 364 -9.82 7.38 -10.32
C GLY A 364 -10.95 6.93 -11.23
N TRP A 365 -11.32 7.76 -12.22
CA TRP A 365 -12.29 7.37 -13.24
C TRP A 365 -11.75 6.28 -14.16
N ARG A 366 -10.45 6.29 -14.50
CA ARG A 366 -9.84 5.21 -15.28
C ARG A 366 -9.80 3.89 -14.52
N MET A 367 -9.50 3.93 -13.21
CA MET A 367 -9.61 2.75 -12.34
C MET A 367 -11.05 2.19 -12.35
N ARG A 368 -12.07 3.06 -12.29
CA ARG A 368 -13.47 2.63 -12.44
C ARG A 368 -13.76 1.96 -13.79
N ILE A 369 -13.17 2.41 -14.89
CA ILE A 369 -13.30 1.76 -16.22
C ILE A 369 -12.62 0.39 -16.22
N ALA A 370 -11.42 0.27 -15.62
CA ALA A 370 -10.73 -1.01 -15.53
C ALA A 370 -11.48 -2.01 -14.63
N LEU A 371 -12.08 -1.53 -13.53
CA LEU A 371 -13.01 -2.31 -12.75
C LEU A 371 -14.20 -2.73 -13.61
N ALA A 372 -14.88 -1.81 -14.32
CA ALA A 372 -15.99 -2.16 -15.21
C ALA A 372 -15.65 -3.27 -16.21
N ARG A 373 -14.45 -3.21 -16.79
CA ARG A 373 -13.91 -4.26 -17.65
C ARG A 373 -13.78 -5.59 -16.93
N ALA A 374 -13.28 -5.60 -15.70
CA ALA A 374 -13.20 -6.82 -14.90
C ALA A 374 -14.58 -7.44 -14.61
N LEU A 375 -15.59 -6.61 -14.36
CA LEU A 375 -16.97 -7.06 -14.13
C LEU A 375 -17.58 -7.64 -15.40
N PHE A 376 -17.22 -7.11 -16.56
CA PHE A 376 -17.75 -7.57 -17.84
C PHE A 376 -17.11 -8.90 -18.30
N ILE A 377 -15.81 -9.10 -17.98
CA ILE A 377 -15.07 -10.33 -18.30
C ILE A 377 -15.45 -11.49 -17.37
N GLU A 378 -15.69 -11.21 -16.09
CA GLU A 378 -15.89 -12.24 -15.04
C GLU A 378 -14.77 -13.31 -15.00
N PRO A 379 -13.49 -12.93 -14.80
CA PRO A 379 -12.36 -13.85 -14.80
C PRO A 379 -12.41 -14.88 -13.66
N ASP A 380 -11.75 -16.02 -13.83
CA ASP A 380 -11.65 -17.07 -12.78
C ASP A 380 -10.88 -16.60 -11.56
N LEU A 381 -9.84 -15.80 -11.78
CA LEU A 381 -9.05 -15.16 -10.75
C LEU A 381 -8.93 -13.67 -11.04
N LEU A 382 -9.52 -12.85 -10.17
CA LEU A 382 -9.39 -11.40 -10.24
C LEU A 382 -8.27 -10.92 -9.32
N LEU A 383 -7.29 -10.18 -9.84
CA LEU A 383 -6.19 -9.58 -9.08
C LEU A 383 -6.38 -8.07 -9.06
N LEU A 384 -6.52 -7.48 -7.88
CA LEU A 384 -6.72 -6.06 -7.67
C LEU A 384 -5.53 -5.47 -6.91
N ASP A 385 -4.75 -4.60 -7.54
CA ASP A 385 -3.60 -3.96 -6.90
C ASP A 385 -3.98 -2.55 -6.41
N GLU A 386 -4.14 -2.39 -5.09
CA GLU A 386 -4.46 -1.13 -4.42
C GLU A 386 -5.67 -0.38 -5.04
N PRO A 387 -6.83 -1.05 -5.25
CA PRO A 387 -7.96 -0.46 -5.95
C PRO A 387 -8.55 0.74 -5.21
N THR A 388 -8.39 0.82 -3.88
CA THR A 388 -8.98 1.88 -3.04
C THR A 388 -8.22 3.21 -3.11
N ASN A 389 -6.94 3.23 -3.52
CA ASN A 389 -6.10 4.43 -3.41
C ASN A 389 -6.51 5.57 -4.36
N HIS A 390 -7.16 5.25 -5.46
CA HIS A 390 -7.59 6.23 -6.46
C HIS A 390 -9.11 6.42 -6.49
N LEU A 391 -9.84 5.80 -5.55
CA LEU A 391 -11.29 5.86 -5.48
C LEU A 391 -11.75 6.84 -4.40
N ASP A 392 -12.89 7.50 -4.66
CA ASP A 392 -13.62 8.23 -3.64
C ASP A 392 -14.39 7.26 -2.72
N LEU A 393 -14.85 7.76 -1.57
CA LEU A 393 -15.57 6.95 -0.59
C LEU A 393 -16.77 6.21 -1.20
N HIS A 394 -17.51 6.86 -2.10
CA HIS A 394 -18.67 6.26 -2.74
C HIS A 394 -18.30 5.08 -3.63
N ALA A 395 -17.22 5.16 -4.41
CA ALA A 395 -16.77 4.03 -5.22
C ALA A 395 -16.17 2.90 -4.38
N VAL A 396 -15.49 3.23 -3.27
CA VAL A 396 -14.99 2.21 -2.33
C VAL A 396 -16.14 1.39 -1.75
N LEU A 397 -17.19 2.05 -1.22
CA LEU A 397 -18.37 1.38 -0.67
C LEU A 397 -19.10 0.51 -1.71
N TRP A 398 -19.19 0.99 -2.95
CA TRP A 398 -19.76 0.20 -4.04
C TRP A 398 -18.89 -1.02 -4.35
N LEU A 399 -17.56 -0.85 -4.41
CA LEU A 399 -16.62 -1.94 -4.69
C LEU A 399 -16.70 -3.01 -3.59
N GLU A 400 -16.79 -2.60 -2.33
CA GLU A 400 -17.00 -3.52 -1.20
C GLU A 400 -18.29 -4.34 -1.38
N ALA A 401 -19.42 -3.67 -1.59
CA ALA A 401 -20.71 -4.33 -1.76
C ALA A 401 -20.75 -5.27 -2.97
N TYR A 402 -19.95 -4.96 -4.00
CA TYR A 402 -19.80 -5.79 -5.19
C TYR A 402 -18.93 -7.02 -4.92
N LEU A 403 -17.71 -6.83 -4.41
CA LEU A 403 -16.76 -7.91 -4.18
C LEU A 403 -17.26 -8.92 -3.14
N VAL A 404 -18.09 -8.50 -2.18
CA VAL A 404 -18.77 -9.41 -1.24
C VAL A 404 -19.67 -10.41 -1.98
N LYS A 405 -20.26 -10.02 -3.12
CA LYS A 405 -21.14 -10.87 -3.92
C LYS A 405 -20.41 -11.61 -5.04
N TRP A 406 -19.11 -11.40 -5.19
CA TRP A 406 -18.33 -12.00 -6.26
C TRP A 406 -18.29 -13.53 -6.07
N PRO A 407 -18.69 -14.33 -7.07
CA PRO A 407 -18.82 -15.79 -6.91
C PRO A 407 -17.49 -16.54 -7.11
N LYS A 408 -16.48 -15.89 -7.72
CA LYS A 408 -15.20 -16.50 -8.11
C LYS A 408 -14.08 -16.11 -7.13
N THR A 409 -12.84 -16.49 -7.41
CA THR A 409 -11.70 -16.16 -6.54
C THR A 409 -11.17 -14.78 -6.88
N PHE A 410 -10.77 -14.01 -5.87
CA PHE A 410 -9.98 -12.78 -6.08
C PHE A 410 -8.87 -12.61 -5.05
N ILE A 411 -7.84 -11.87 -5.43
CA ILE A 411 -6.79 -11.36 -4.55
C ILE A 411 -6.82 -9.85 -4.60
N VAL A 412 -6.91 -9.20 -3.45
CA VAL A 412 -6.83 -7.74 -3.33
C VAL A 412 -5.64 -7.32 -2.49
N VAL A 413 -4.79 -6.46 -3.04
CA VAL A 413 -3.77 -5.74 -2.28
C VAL A 413 -4.43 -4.46 -1.77
N SER A 414 -4.48 -4.29 -0.46
CA SER A 414 -4.99 -3.06 0.14
C SER A 414 -4.33 -2.83 1.50
N HIS A 415 -4.15 -1.57 1.85
CA HIS A 415 -3.80 -1.13 3.20
C HIS A 415 -5.01 -0.73 4.04
N ALA A 416 -6.22 -0.69 3.46
CA ALA A 416 -7.44 -0.30 4.14
C ALA A 416 -8.01 -1.47 4.97
N ARG A 417 -7.89 -1.37 6.31
CA ARG A 417 -8.28 -2.44 7.25
C ARG A 417 -9.78 -2.75 7.21
N GLU A 418 -10.62 -1.72 7.19
CA GLU A 418 -12.09 -1.85 7.17
C GLU A 418 -12.57 -2.53 5.88
N PHE A 419 -11.97 -2.16 4.75
CA PHE A 419 -12.19 -2.79 3.46
C PHE A 419 -11.82 -4.27 3.50
N LEU A 420 -10.60 -4.62 3.93
CA LEU A 420 -10.18 -6.01 4.01
C LEU A 420 -11.09 -6.82 4.95
N ASN A 421 -11.45 -6.28 6.11
CA ASN A 421 -12.32 -6.96 7.07
C ASN A 421 -13.72 -7.29 6.53
N THR A 422 -14.22 -6.48 5.60
CA THR A 422 -15.55 -6.66 5.01
C THR A 422 -15.55 -7.67 3.88
N VAL A 423 -14.50 -7.65 3.04
CA VAL A 423 -14.56 -8.29 1.72
C VAL A 423 -13.78 -9.63 1.65
N VAL A 424 -12.73 -9.81 2.47
CA VAL A 424 -11.84 -10.98 2.37
C VAL A 424 -12.18 -12.09 3.37
N THR A 425 -11.92 -13.33 2.99
CA THR A 425 -12.08 -14.53 3.83
C THR A 425 -10.76 -15.02 4.42
N ASP A 426 -9.66 -14.72 3.75
CA ASP A 426 -8.32 -15.21 4.07
C ASP A 426 -7.29 -14.10 3.79
N ILE A 427 -6.19 -14.08 4.55
CA ILE A 427 -5.11 -13.10 4.41
C ILE A 427 -3.83 -13.80 3.98
N ILE A 428 -3.22 -13.34 2.90
CA ILE A 428 -1.88 -13.71 2.45
C ILE A 428 -0.93 -12.63 2.95
N HIS A 429 0.01 -12.99 3.80
CA HIS A 429 1.02 -12.08 4.32
C HIS A 429 2.36 -12.31 3.64
N LEU A 430 2.90 -11.26 3.01
CA LEU A 430 4.22 -11.26 2.41
C LEU A 430 5.21 -10.54 3.35
N GLN A 431 6.01 -11.33 4.08
CA GLN A 431 7.04 -10.83 5.00
C GLN A 431 8.31 -11.68 4.89
N GLY A 432 9.48 -11.03 4.92
CA GLY A 432 10.77 -11.75 4.97
C GLY A 432 11.00 -12.68 3.77
N GLN A 433 10.52 -12.29 2.59
CA GLN A 433 10.57 -13.09 1.34
C GLN A 433 9.75 -14.39 1.39
N LYS A 434 8.83 -14.52 2.34
CA LYS A 434 7.94 -15.68 2.45
C LYS A 434 6.47 -15.25 2.41
N LEU A 435 5.66 -16.13 1.82
CA LEU A 435 4.20 -16.01 1.81
C LEU A 435 3.62 -16.91 2.90
N THR A 436 2.81 -16.34 3.79
CA THR A 436 2.07 -17.09 4.80
C THR A 436 0.59 -16.81 4.72
N THR A 437 -0.23 -17.85 4.68
CA THR A 437 -1.69 -17.74 4.58
C THR A 437 -2.34 -17.89 5.94
N TYR A 438 -3.22 -16.96 6.29
CA TYR A 438 -4.01 -16.93 7.51
C TYR A 438 -5.49 -17.03 7.16
N LYS A 439 -6.24 -17.86 7.88
CA LYS A 439 -7.69 -17.98 7.72
C LYS A 439 -8.40 -16.92 8.55
N GLY A 440 -9.39 -16.26 7.98
CA GLY A 440 -10.16 -15.20 8.64
C GLY A 440 -9.84 -13.81 8.09
N ASN A 441 -10.49 -12.82 8.71
CA ASN A 441 -10.37 -11.42 8.34
C ASN A 441 -9.05 -10.77 8.82
N TYR A 442 -8.86 -9.50 8.49
CA TYR A 442 -7.65 -8.75 8.85
C TYR A 442 -7.41 -8.68 10.38
N ASP A 443 -8.47 -8.50 11.18
CA ASP A 443 -8.35 -8.48 12.65
C ASP A 443 -7.88 -9.82 13.23
N THR A 444 -8.38 -10.93 12.67
CA THR A 444 -7.95 -12.27 13.07
C THR A 444 -6.49 -12.50 12.71
N PHE A 445 -6.07 -12.03 11.53
CA PHE A 445 -4.67 -12.04 11.12
C PHE A 445 -3.78 -11.25 12.07
N GLU A 446 -4.13 -10.00 12.44
CA GLU A 446 -3.29 -9.18 13.32
C GLU A 446 -3.11 -9.84 14.70
N LYS A 447 -4.20 -10.35 15.30
CA LYS A 447 -4.15 -11.07 16.57
C LYS A 447 -3.28 -12.32 16.49
N THR A 448 -3.49 -13.15 15.47
CA THR A 448 -2.72 -14.38 15.27
C THR A 448 -1.23 -14.08 15.05
N ARG A 449 -0.92 -13.02 14.29
CA ARG A 449 0.45 -12.56 14.05
C ARG A 449 1.11 -12.08 15.33
N GLU A 450 0.43 -11.25 16.13
CA GLU A 450 0.96 -10.78 17.41
C GLU A 450 1.23 -11.91 18.39
N GLU A 451 0.33 -12.89 18.47
CA GLU A 451 0.52 -14.08 19.32
C GLU A 451 1.71 -14.92 18.85
N GLN A 452 1.84 -15.17 17.54
CA GLN A 452 2.99 -15.86 16.96
C GLN A 452 4.29 -15.12 17.25
N LEU A 453 4.30 -13.79 17.12
CA LEU A 453 5.47 -12.96 17.35
C LEU A 453 5.87 -12.95 18.82
N LYS A 454 4.91 -12.84 19.75
CA LYS A 454 5.15 -12.96 21.20
C LYS A 454 5.69 -14.33 21.58
N ASN A 455 5.15 -15.41 20.98
CA ASN A 455 5.61 -16.76 21.22
C ASN A 455 7.03 -17.00 20.69
N GLN A 456 7.34 -16.48 19.50
CA GLN A 456 8.69 -16.51 18.94
C GLN A 456 9.67 -15.70 19.80
N GLN A 457 9.32 -14.49 20.23
CA GLN A 457 10.16 -13.68 21.11
C GLN A 457 10.47 -14.40 22.43
N LYS A 458 9.46 -14.99 23.08
CA LYS A 458 9.66 -15.79 24.30
C LYS A 458 10.55 -17.01 24.06
N ALA A 459 10.42 -17.67 22.90
CA ALA A 459 11.26 -18.81 22.54
C ALA A 459 12.71 -18.39 22.27
N VAL A 460 12.92 -17.27 21.57
CA VAL A 460 14.24 -16.66 21.32
C VAL A 460 14.89 -16.29 22.66
N GLU A 461 14.18 -15.56 23.52
CA GLU A 461 14.69 -15.14 24.83
C GLU A 461 15.01 -16.35 25.73
N ALA A 462 14.15 -17.37 25.75
CA ALA A 462 14.41 -18.60 26.50
C ALA A 462 15.67 -19.33 25.97
N ASN A 463 15.86 -19.35 24.65
CA ASN A 463 17.06 -19.94 24.04
C ASN A 463 18.32 -19.11 24.34
N GLU A 464 18.24 -17.78 24.29
CA GLU A 464 19.33 -16.88 24.66
C GLU A 464 19.70 -17.00 26.13
N ARG A 465 18.73 -17.05 27.04
CA ARG A 465 18.96 -17.29 28.48
C ARG A 465 19.59 -18.66 28.72
N ALA A 466 19.13 -19.70 28.03
CA ALA A 466 19.72 -21.04 28.12
C ALA A 466 21.17 -21.07 27.61
N ARG A 467 21.44 -20.38 26.49
CA ARG A 467 22.79 -20.19 25.95
C ARG A 467 23.69 -19.42 26.92
N ALA A 468 23.23 -18.28 27.44
CA ALA A 468 23.98 -17.47 28.41
C ALA A 468 24.27 -18.24 29.71
N HIS A 469 23.32 -19.04 30.19
CA HIS A 469 23.53 -19.89 31.37
C HIS A 469 24.58 -20.99 31.11
N MET A 470 24.56 -21.61 29.93
CA MET A 470 25.60 -22.58 29.56
C MET A 470 26.97 -21.91 29.33
N GLN A 471 27.00 -20.71 28.76
CA GLN A 471 28.22 -19.92 28.54
C GLN A 471 28.89 -19.58 29.89
N THR A 472 28.12 -19.02 30.83
CA THR A 472 28.62 -18.71 32.18
C THR A 472 29.11 -19.96 32.93
N PHE A 473 28.47 -21.11 32.74
CA PHE A 473 28.96 -22.39 33.28
C PHE A 473 30.30 -22.80 32.65
N ILE A 474 30.41 -22.71 31.31
CA ILE A 474 31.65 -23.01 30.58
C ILE A 474 32.77 -22.10 31.06
N ASP A 475 32.55 -20.79 31.12
CA ASP A 475 33.57 -19.81 31.51
C ASP A 475 34.03 -20.00 32.96
N LYS A 476 33.09 -20.30 33.88
CA LYS A 476 33.39 -20.52 35.29
C LYS A 476 34.18 -21.81 35.55
N PHE A 477 33.96 -22.86 34.75
CA PHE A 477 34.59 -24.16 34.95
C PHE A 477 35.62 -24.54 33.88
N ARG A 478 35.94 -23.64 32.94
CA ARG A 478 36.90 -23.85 31.84
C ARG A 478 38.27 -24.30 32.31
N TYR A 479 38.72 -23.78 33.45
CA TYR A 479 40.05 -24.05 34.01
C TYR A 479 40.05 -25.13 35.12
N ASN A 480 38.91 -25.79 35.39
CA ASN A 480 38.83 -26.82 36.42
C ASN A 480 38.94 -28.23 35.83
N ALA A 481 40.10 -28.87 36.01
CA ALA A 481 40.41 -30.18 35.46
C ALA A 481 39.43 -31.29 35.89
N LYS A 482 38.85 -31.23 37.10
CA LYS A 482 37.92 -32.26 37.61
C LYS A 482 36.54 -32.21 36.94
N ARG A 483 36.19 -31.11 36.27
CA ARG A 483 34.88 -30.92 35.60
C ARG A 483 34.99 -30.81 34.08
N ALA A 484 36.16 -31.13 33.52
CA ALA A 484 36.44 -31.00 32.09
C ALA A 484 35.45 -31.76 31.19
N SER A 485 35.03 -32.99 31.54
CA SER A 485 34.08 -33.75 30.72
C SER A 485 32.67 -33.12 30.68
N LEU A 486 32.25 -32.49 31.78
CA LEU A 486 30.95 -31.82 31.89
C LEU A 486 30.93 -30.51 31.08
N VAL A 487 32.05 -29.77 31.07
CA VAL A 487 32.23 -28.57 30.24
C VAL A 487 32.25 -28.93 28.76
N GLN A 488 32.97 -30.00 28.36
CA GLN A 488 33.00 -30.49 26.98
C GLN A 488 31.61 -30.92 26.48
N SER A 489 30.81 -31.57 27.34
CA SER A 489 29.43 -31.91 27.04
C SER A 489 28.55 -30.68 26.79
N ARG A 490 28.71 -29.61 27.60
CA ARG A 490 27.96 -28.35 27.45
C ARG A 490 28.40 -27.54 26.23
N ILE A 491 29.70 -27.56 25.87
CA ILE A 491 30.19 -26.96 24.61
C ILE A 491 29.52 -27.64 23.41
N LYS A 492 29.50 -28.98 23.39
CA LYS A 492 28.84 -29.75 22.32
C LYS A 492 27.32 -29.54 22.28
N ALA A 493 26.69 -29.34 23.44
CA ALA A 493 25.27 -28.99 23.52
C ALA A 493 24.99 -27.59 22.97
N LEU A 494 25.88 -26.62 23.23
CA LEU A 494 25.78 -25.25 22.73
C LEU A 494 25.96 -25.18 21.21
N ASP A 495 26.90 -25.96 20.65
CA ASP A 495 27.08 -26.10 19.19
C ASP A 495 25.88 -26.77 18.51
N ARG A 496 25.20 -27.70 19.21
CA ARG A 496 24.00 -28.38 18.69
C ARG A 496 22.76 -27.49 18.75
N MET A 497 22.69 -26.56 19.71
CA MET A 497 21.63 -25.55 19.73
C MET A 497 21.88 -24.59 18.57
N GLY A 498 21.17 -24.82 17.46
CA GLY A 498 21.24 -23.99 16.26
C GLY A 498 21.02 -22.50 16.56
N HIS A 499 21.52 -21.64 15.67
CA HIS A 499 21.19 -20.22 15.70
C HIS A 499 19.68 -20.09 15.43
N VAL A 500 18.95 -19.46 16.34
CA VAL A 500 17.57 -19.05 16.04
C VAL A 500 17.70 -17.72 15.33
N ASP A 501 17.19 -17.64 14.10
CA ASP A 501 17.19 -16.41 13.32
C ASP A 501 16.54 -15.30 14.14
N GLN A 502 17.23 -14.16 14.23
CA GLN A 502 16.68 -12.99 14.90
C GLN A 502 15.39 -12.57 14.18
N ILE A 503 14.37 -12.23 14.96
CA ILE A 503 13.13 -11.69 14.43
C ILE A 503 13.48 -10.33 13.83
N ILE A 504 13.60 -10.27 12.51
CA ILE A 504 13.66 -9.01 11.78
C ILE A 504 12.23 -8.45 11.81
N ASN A 505 11.91 -7.74 12.87
CA ASN A 505 10.76 -6.86 12.87
C ASN A 505 10.96 -5.83 11.76
N ASP A 506 9.89 -5.53 11.07
CA ASP A 506 9.89 -4.37 10.20
C ASP A 506 10.20 -3.13 11.05
N PRO A 507 11.14 -2.26 10.63
CA PRO A 507 11.47 -1.06 11.40
C PRO A 507 10.22 -0.22 11.59
N ASP A 508 9.89 0.04 12.85
CA ASP A 508 8.87 1.00 13.23
C ASP A 508 9.39 2.40 12.87
N TYR A 509 8.75 3.05 11.90
CA TYR A 509 9.04 4.45 11.60
C TYR A 509 8.28 5.32 12.59
N LYS A 510 9.00 5.89 13.55
CA LYS A 510 8.50 7.04 14.31
C LYS A 510 8.70 8.28 13.46
N PHE A 511 7.59 8.81 12.96
CA PHE A 511 7.60 10.15 12.38
C PHE A 511 7.61 11.15 13.54
N GLU A 512 8.79 11.65 13.85
CA GLU A 512 8.93 12.84 14.68
C GLU A 512 8.81 14.04 13.74
N PHE A 513 7.67 14.73 13.84
CA PHE A 513 7.54 16.02 13.21
C PHE A 513 8.43 17.00 13.98
N PRO A 514 9.26 17.80 13.29
CA PRO A 514 10.04 18.82 13.97
C PRO A 514 9.09 19.69 14.78
N THR A 515 9.34 19.79 16.08
CA THR A 515 8.66 20.81 16.88
C THR A 515 9.11 22.18 16.37
N PRO A 516 8.26 23.22 16.49
CA PRO A 516 8.52 24.54 15.87
C PRO A 516 9.86 25.21 16.21
N ASP A 517 10.57 24.72 17.23
CA ASP A 517 11.85 25.23 17.73
C ASP A 517 13.08 24.69 16.95
N ASP A 518 12.95 23.67 16.10
CA ASP A 518 14.03 23.11 15.25
C ASP A 518 14.35 23.93 13.98
N ARG A 519 13.95 25.21 13.95
CA ARG A 519 14.26 26.07 12.80
C ARG A 519 15.76 26.38 12.75
N PRO A 520 16.46 26.14 11.63
CA PRO A 520 17.83 26.62 11.47
C PRO A 520 17.84 28.13 11.71
N GLY A 521 18.72 28.59 12.61
CA GLY A 521 18.87 30.00 12.96
C GLY A 521 19.04 30.88 11.73
N ALA A 522 18.54 32.11 11.79
CA ALA A 522 18.53 33.04 10.66
C ALA A 522 19.94 33.15 10.02
N PRO A 523 20.06 33.11 8.69
CA PRO A 523 21.35 33.20 8.03
C PRO A 523 22.00 34.54 8.38
N ILE A 524 23.21 34.50 8.94
CA ILE A 524 24.01 35.70 9.24
C ILE A 524 24.50 36.25 7.91
N ILE A 525 23.78 37.22 7.35
CA ILE A 525 24.24 37.97 6.18
C ILE A 525 25.12 39.10 6.69
N SER A 526 26.44 38.91 6.63
CA SER A 526 27.41 39.99 6.88
C SER A 526 27.56 40.84 5.63
N PHE A 527 27.14 42.10 5.67
CA PHE A 527 27.52 43.09 4.66
C PHE A 527 28.91 43.63 4.97
N ARG A 528 29.77 43.67 3.94
CA ARG A 528 31.16 44.13 4.03
C ARG A 528 31.28 45.61 3.69
#